data_AF-A0A537VKH0-F1
#
_entry.id   AF-A0A537VKH0-F1
#
_cell.length_a   1.000
_cell.length_b   1.000
_cell.length_c   1.000
_cell.angle_alpha   90.00
_cell.angle_beta   90.00
_cell.angle_gamma   90.00
#
_symmetry.space_group_name_H-M   'P 1'
#
loop_
_entity.id
_entity.type
_entity.pdbx_description
1 polymer ?
#
loop_
_entity_poly.entity_id
_entity_poly.type
_entity_poly.pdbx_seq_one_letter_code
_entity_poly.pdbx_strand_id
1 'polypeptide(L)'
;MFVENIHANGPNVFAHEQYVVNGAEPNTTYDVVLTISIGDPTCTNPSFATTTASITTDATGNGSANHVFTHADAAGLRGLLLGGVWQLVEGGTPVYATGCQAVQLD
;
A
#
# COMPACT_ATOMS: atom_id res chain seq x y z
N MET A 1 -11.19 -1.43 4.49
CA MET A 1 -10.31 -0.44 3.87
C MET A 1 -10.53 -0.46 2.37
N PHE A 2 -10.44 0.70 1.72
CA PHE A 2 -10.31 0.82 0.26
C PHE A 2 -8.92 1.39 -0.04
N VAL A 3 -8.23 0.81 -1.02
CA VAL A 3 -6.97 1.33 -1.56
C VAL A 3 -7.27 1.78 -2.98
N GLU A 4 -7.15 3.07 -3.24
CA GLU A 4 -7.18 3.59 -4.61
C GLU A 4 -5.73 3.77 -5.07
N ASN A 5 -5.32 3.01 -6.08
CA ASN A 5 -4.03 3.17 -6.73
C ASN A 5 -4.24 3.92 -8.05
N ILE A 6 -3.76 5.17 -8.11
CA ILE A 6 -3.77 5.98 -9.33
C ILE A 6 -2.34 6.03 -9.88
N HIS A 7 -2.08 5.27 -10.94
CA HIS A 7 -0.90 5.44 -11.80
C HIS A 7 -1.11 6.65 -12.70
N ALA A 8 -0.82 7.84 -12.18
CA ALA A 8 -0.87 9.05 -12.97
C ALA A 8 0.43 9.16 -13.77
N ASN A 9 0.35 8.90 -15.09
CA ASN A 9 1.41 9.23 -16.04
C ASN A 9 1.70 10.74 -16.00
N GLY A 10 2.58 11.16 -15.09
CA GLY A 10 2.97 12.54 -14.87
C GLY A 10 4.43 12.63 -14.45
N PRO A 11 5.16 13.71 -14.78
CA PRO A 11 6.62 13.77 -14.74
C PRO A 11 7.26 13.54 -13.35
N ASN A 12 6.49 13.53 -12.25
CA ASN A 12 7.00 13.47 -10.88
C ASN A 12 6.39 12.36 -10.00
N VAL A 13 5.34 11.68 -10.43
CA VAL A 13 4.58 10.70 -9.61
C VAL A 13 4.44 9.40 -10.39
N PHE A 14 4.76 8.29 -9.75
CA PHE A 14 4.67 6.96 -10.36
C PHE A 14 3.40 6.22 -9.93
N ALA A 15 3.11 6.25 -8.63
CA ALA A 15 1.83 5.82 -8.09
C ALA A 15 1.43 6.75 -6.93
N HIS A 16 0.14 7.05 -6.83
CA HIS A 16 -0.45 7.70 -5.67
C HIS A 16 -1.45 6.75 -5.04
N GLU A 17 -1.15 6.33 -3.82
CA GLU A 17 -1.97 5.41 -3.05
C GLU A 17 -2.76 6.21 -2.02
N GLN A 18 -4.08 6.09 -2.08
CA GLN A 18 -4.97 6.65 -1.07
C GLN A 18 -5.50 5.52 -0.18
N TYR A 19 -5.32 5.67 1.14
CA TYR A 19 -5.76 4.72 2.14
C TYR A 19 -6.91 5.30 2.95
N VAL A 20 -8.01 4.55 3.03
CA VAL A 20 -9.19 4.93 3.83
C VAL A 20 -9.65 3.77 4.69
N VAL A 21 -9.76 4.04 5.99
CA VAL A 21 -10.26 3.13 7.01
C VAL A 21 -11.55 3.71 7.57
N ASN A 22 -12.60 2.90 7.64
CA ASN A 22 -13.88 3.30 8.23
C ASN A 22 -14.31 2.23 9.24
N GLY A 23 -14.68 2.65 10.45
CA GLY A 23 -15.15 1.76 11.51
C GLY A 23 -14.10 0.80 12.08
N ALA A 24 -12.81 1.17 12.05
CA ALA A 24 -11.78 0.44 12.80
C ALA A 24 -11.79 0.82 14.29
N GLU A 25 -10.84 0.34 15.08
CA GLU A 25 -10.76 0.70 16.50
C GLU A 25 -10.59 2.21 16.65
N PRO A 26 -11.39 2.91 17.48
CA PRO A 26 -11.28 4.35 17.66
C PRO A 26 -9.93 4.79 18.24
N ASN A 27 -9.45 5.97 17.83
CA ASN A 27 -8.21 6.58 18.34
C ASN A 27 -6.97 5.66 18.29
N THR A 28 -6.94 4.77 17.29
CA THR A 28 -5.91 3.74 17.14
C THR A 28 -5.06 4.05 15.92
N THR A 29 -3.76 3.77 16.03
CA THR A 29 -2.81 3.98 14.93
C THR A 29 -2.48 2.66 14.26
N TYR A 30 -2.65 2.64 12.94
CA TYR A 30 -2.33 1.53 12.07
C TYR A 30 -1.22 1.93 11.11
N ASP A 31 -0.23 1.07 10.95
CA ASP A 31 0.72 1.18 9.85
C ASP A 31 0.15 0.46 8.62
N VAL A 32 0.29 1.08 7.46
CA VAL A 32 0.02 0.44 6.18
C VAL A 32 1.33 -0.10 5.64
N VAL A 33 1.43 -1.42 5.56
CA VAL A 33 2.60 -2.13 5.06
C VAL A 33 2.28 -2.71 3.69
N LEU A 34 3.06 -2.30 2.68
CA LEU A 34 3.02 -2.87 1.34
C LEU A 34 4.10 -3.94 1.20
N THR A 35 3.68 -5.17 0.95
CA THR A 35 4.56 -6.27 0.55
C THR A 35 4.56 -6.41 -0.97
N ILE A 36 5.74 -6.43 -1.58
CA ILE A 36 5.94 -6.48 -3.03
C ILE A 36 6.61 -7.78 -3.43
N SER A 37 6.08 -8.42 -4.46
CA SER A 37 6.60 -9.61 -5.13
C SER A 37 7.05 -9.26 -6.55
N ILE A 38 8.36 -9.22 -6.77
CA ILE A 38 8.94 -8.81 -8.06
C ILE A 38 8.86 -9.98 -9.06
N GLY A 39 8.24 -9.75 -10.22
CA GLY A 39 8.07 -10.77 -11.25
C GLY A 39 7.05 -11.86 -10.90
N ASP A 40 6.34 -11.69 -9.78
CA ASP A 40 5.32 -12.63 -9.31
C ASP A 40 4.00 -11.88 -9.03
N PRO A 41 3.11 -11.77 -10.04
CA PRO A 41 1.80 -11.13 -9.89
C PRO A 41 0.82 -11.89 -8.99
N THR A 42 1.20 -13.07 -8.49
CA THR A 42 0.36 -13.90 -7.62
C THR A 42 0.76 -13.81 -6.15
N CYS A 43 1.78 -13.00 -5.82
CA CYS A 43 2.25 -12.74 -4.46
C CYS A 43 2.66 -14.00 -3.69
N THR A 44 3.14 -15.04 -4.38
CA THR A 44 3.59 -16.30 -3.75
C THR A 44 4.98 -16.19 -3.15
N ASN A 45 5.83 -15.31 -3.71
CA ASN A 45 7.20 -15.08 -3.29
C ASN A 45 7.39 -13.59 -2.96
N PRO A 46 7.15 -13.17 -1.71
CA PRO A 46 7.40 -11.78 -1.30
C PRO A 46 8.89 -11.46 -1.42
N SER A 47 9.21 -10.33 -2.07
CA SER A 47 10.58 -9.87 -2.28
C SER A 47 11.01 -8.89 -1.19
N PHE A 48 10.14 -7.92 -0.85
CA PHE A 48 10.37 -6.97 0.24
C PHE A 48 9.04 -6.41 0.76
N ALA A 49 9.10 -5.77 1.94
CA ALA A 49 7.98 -5.05 2.52
C ALA A 49 8.43 -3.66 2.97
N THR A 50 7.53 -2.68 2.87
CA THR A 50 7.78 -1.30 3.29
C THR A 50 6.54 -0.70 3.93
N THR A 51 6.71 0.11 4.96
CA THR A 51 5.62 0.94 5.49
C THR A 51 5.41 2.12 4.55
N THR A 52 4.20 2.29 4.04
CA THR A 52 3.85 3.37 3.10
C THR A 52 3.15 4.52 3.79
N ALA A 53 2.36 4.26 4.83
CA ALA A 53 1.64 5.27 5.58
C ALA A 53 1.36 4.82 7.02
N SER A 54 1.03 5.79 7.89
CA SER A 54 0.41 5.53 9.19
C SER A 54 -0.92 6.27 9.26
N ILE A 55 -1.96 5.58 9.71
CA ILE A 55 -3.33 6.09 9.83
C ILE A 55 -3.72 6.08 11.30
N THR A 56 -4.01 7.25 11.85
CA THR A 56 -4.66 7.36 13.17
C THR A 56 -6.15 7.57 12.96
N THR A 57 -6.98 6.70 13.53
CA THR A 57 -8.44 6.81 13.45
C THR A 57 -8.97 7.85 14.43
N ASP A 58 -10.12 8.46 14.10
CA ASP A 58 -10.88 9.31 15.01
C ASP A 58 -11.72 8.49 16.01
N ALA A 59 -12.50 9.18 16.84
CA ALA A 59 -13.39 8.56 17.83
C ALA A 59 -14.50 7.69 17.20
N THR A 60 -14.74 7.80 15.90
CA THR A 60 -15.70 6.98 15.14
C THR A 60 -15.02 5.84 14.37
N GLY A 61 -13.70 5.68 14.51
CA GLY A 61 -12.94 4.63 13.83
C GLY A 61 -12.59 4.96 12.38
N ASN A 62 -12.71 6.22 11.97
CA ASN A 62 -12.43 6.65 10.60
C ASN A 62 -11.05 7.29 10.50
N GLY A 63 -10.32 7.02 9.42
CA GLY A 63 -9.00 7.60 9.19
C GLY A 63 -8.57 7.50 7.73
N SER A 64 -7.66 8.36 7.32
CA SER A 64 -7.08 8.30 5.98
C SER A 64 -5.64 8.78 5.95
N ALA A 65 -4.88 8.26 5.00
CA ALA A 65 -3.54 8.69 4.68
C ALA A 65 -3.25 8.44 3.19
N ASN A 66 -2.11 8.90 2.70
CA ASN A 66 -1.65 8.59 1.37
C ASN A 66 -0.14 8.35 1.33
N HIS A 67 0.30 7.73 0.24
CA HIS A 67 1.70 7.59 -0.11
C HIS A 67 1.91 7.86 -1.59
N VAL A 68 3.02 8.52 -1.92
CA VAL A 68 3.42 8.78 -3.30
C VAL A 68 4.71 8.04 -3.56
N PHE A 69 4.66 7.08 -4.48
CA PHE A 69 5.87 6.49 -5.04
C PHE A 69 6.39 7.40 -6.15
N THR A 70 7.64 7.80 -6.02
CA THR A 70 8.36 8.59 -7.02
C THR A 70 9.05 7.68 -8.04
N HIS A 71 9.57 8.28 -9.10
CA HIS A 71 10.38 7.56 -10.08
C HIS A 71 11.64 6.91 -9.50
N ALA A 72 12.19 7.46 -8.41
CA ALA A 72 13.35 6.89 -7.75
C ALA A 72 12.98 5.58 -7.01
N ASP A 73 11.79 5.53 -6.42
CA ASP A 73 11.29 4.34 -5.71
C ASP A 73 11.00 3.19 -6.68
N ALA A 74 10.60 3.51 -7.91
CA ALA A 74 10.37 2.55 -8.99
C ALA A 74 11.62 2.25 -9.85
N ALA A 75 12.79 2.79 -9.49
CA ALA A 75 14.00 2.58 -10.26
C ALA A 75 14.38 1.09 -10.30
N GLY A 76 14.54 0.53 -11.49
CA GLY A 76 14.83 -0.89 -11.69
C GLY A 76 13.61 -1.82 -11.65
N LEU A 77 12.41 -1.30 -11.35
CA LEU A 77 11.16 -2.06 -11.38
C LEU A 77 10.30 -1.78 -12.62
N ARG A 78 10.69 -0.80 -13.45
CA ARG A 78 9.95 -0.43 -14.66
C ARG A 78 9.88 -1.57 -15.68
N GLY A 79 8.72 -1.72 -16.31
CA GLY A 79 8.43 -2.79 -17.26
C GLY A 79 8.20 -4.15 -16.61
N LEU A 80 8.32 -4.26 -15.27
CA LEU A 80 8.03 -5.50 -14.56
C LEU A 80 6.56 -5.57 -14.16
N LEU A 81 6.06 -6.80 -14.13
CA LEU A 81 4.80 -7.14 -13.52
C LEU A 81 5.06 -7.60 -12.08
N LEU A 82 4.46 -6.91 -11.12
CA LEU A 82 4.63 -7.14 -9.69
C LEU A 82 3.35 -7.69 -9.07
N GLY A 83 3.48 -8.34 -7.92
CA GLY A 83 2.39 -8.59 -6.99
C GLY A 83 2.48 -7.65 -5.79
N GLY A 84 1.35 -7.08 -5.36
CA GLY A 84 1.25 -6.23 -4.17
C GLY A 84 0.21 -6.74 -3.18
N VAL A 85 0.56 -6.73 -1.89
CA VAL A 85 -0.38 -6.97 -0.77
C VAL A 85 -0.22 -5.84 0.23
N TRP A 86 -1.34 -5.20 0.59
CA TRP A 86 -1.37 -4.15 1.60
C TRP A 86 -1.93 -4.71 2.89
N GLN A 87 -1.24 -4.45 3.99
CA GLN A 87 -1.63 -4.88 5.33
C GLN A 87 -1.85 -3.66 6.22
N LEU A 88 -2.92 -3.68 7.00
CA LEU A 88 -3.05 -2.81 8.16
C LEU A 88 -2.44 -3.53 9.36
N VAL A 89 -1.49 -2.88 10.01
CA VAL A 89 -0.73 -3.42 11.12
C VAL A 89 -0.95 -2.58 12.36
N GLU A 90 -1.41 -3.21 13.42
CA GLU A 90 -1.61 -2.60 14.73
C GLU A 90 -0.60 -3.18 15.72
N GLY A 91 0.25 -2.34 16.31
CA GLY A 91 1.25 -2.81 17.29
C GLY A 91 2.17 -3.92 16.75
N GLY A 92 2.46 -3.92 15.45
CA GLY A 92 3.27 -4.94 14.77
C GLY A 92 2.49 -6.19 14.33
N THR A 93 1.18 -6.28 14.60
CA THR A 93 0.34 -7.41 14.19
C THR A 93 -0.57 -7.03 13.02
N PRO A 94 -0.54 -7.76 11.89
CA PRO A 94 -1.50 -7.53 10.81
C PRO A 94 -2.93 -7.83 11.27
N VAL A 95 -3.80 -6.82 11.23
CA VAL A 95 -5.23 -6.93 11.57
C VAL A 95 -6.12 -7.04 10.33
N TYR A 96 -5.59 -6.65 9.17
CA TYR A 96 -6.24 -6.78 7.88
C TYR A 96 -5.20 -6.91 6.77
N ALA A 97 -5.54 -7.63 5.70
CA ALA A 97 -4.76 -7.70 4.48
C ALA A 97 -5.68 -7.68 3.26
N THR A 98 -5.26 -7.01 2.19
CA THR A 98 -5.93 -7.12 0.89
C THR A 98 -5.64 -8.48 0.26
N GLY A 99 -6.41 -8.85 -0.78
CA GLY A 99 -5.95 -9.86 -1.72
C GLY A 99 -4.72 -9.37 -2.51
N CYS A 100 -3.98 -10.30 -3.10
CA CYS A 100 -2.89 -9.96 -4.03
C CYS A 100 -3.43 -9.15 -5.21
N GLN A 101 -2.75 -8.07 -5.56
CA GLN A 101 -3.01 -7.29 -6.77
C GLN A 101 -1.83 -7.41 -7.72
N ALA A 102 -2.10 -7.70 -8.98
CA ALA A 102 -1.10 -7.58 -10.03
C ALA A 102 -0.92 -6.10 -10.38
N VAL A 103 0.32 -5.60 -10.30
CA VAL A 103 0.67 -4.21 -10.57
C VAL A 103 1.68 -4.19 -11.72
N GLN A 104 1.26 -3.65 -12.86
CA GLN A 104 2.17 -3.37 -13.96
C GLN A 104 2.76 -1.97 -13.77
N LEU A 105 4.08 -1.87 -13.76
CA LEU A 105 4.79 -0.59 -13.73
C LEU A 105 5.25 -0.23 -15.15
N ASP A 106 4.72 0.84 -15.74
CA ASP A 106 5.06 1.32 -17.09
C ASP A 106 6.18 2.39 -17.13
#